data_AF-A0A946IN07-F1
#
_entry.id   AF-A0A946IN07-F1
#
_cell.length_a   1.000
_cell.length_b   1.000
_cell.length_c   1.000
_cell.angle_alpha   90.00
_cell.angle_beta   90.00
_cell.angle_gamma   90.00
#
_symmetry.space_group_name_H-M   'P 1'
#
loop_
_entity.id
_entity.type
_entity.pdbx_description
1 polymer ?
#
loop_
_entity_poly.entity_id
_entity_poly.type
_entity_poly.pdbx_seq_one_letter_code
_entity_poly.pdbx_strand_id
1 'polypeptide(L)'
;MIPALMKETDNKKFDALMKRIRKYEDITDKMEVEIADYLAKSAQGEMSDAASIKVRSMISIINDMERIGDICYQISISIERKKEKKADFTNEATKSIEDMLSEIQLSLNIMNNNLNSDYAQVSLTEANNSEININNMRNKLRKSYLQKIEKGEMKIQTGMIYNNLIHSLEKIGDHIFNVSEAIVGDK
;
A
#
# COMPACT_ATOMS: atom_id res chain seq x y z
N MET A 1 -6.62 7.74 5.72
CA MET A 1 -7.57 7.18 6.72
C MET A 1 -6.88 6.28 7.74
N ILE A 2 -5.98 5.40 7.32
CA ILE A 2 -5.24 4.49 8.22
C ILE A 2 -4.53 5.18 9.39
N PRO A 3 -3.79 6.31 9.23
CA PRO A 3 -3.15 6.97 10.36
C PRO A 3 -4.16 7.49 11.40
N ALA A 4 -5.34 7.92 10.95
CA ALA A 4 -6.42 8.35 11.84
C ALA A 4 -7.04 7.17 12.59
N LEU A 5 -7.27 6.05 11.89
CA LEU A 5 -7.82 4.82 12.49
C LEU A 5 -6.91 4.28 13.60
N MET A 6 -5.59 4.32 13.42
CA MET A 6 -4.62 3.88 14.43
C MET A 6 -4.68 4.67 15.75
N LYS A 7 -5.08 5.95 15.67
CA LYS A 7 -5.10 6.88 16.82
C LYS A 7 -6.49 7.03 17.45
N GLU A 8 -7.52 6.49 16.82
CA GLU A 8 -8.89 6.68 17.24
C GLU A 8 -9.24 5.81 18.45
N THR A 9 -9.75 6.45 19.51
CA THR A 9 -10.11 5.81 20.77
C THR A 9 -11.62 5.71 20.96
N ASP A 10 -12.40 6.59 20.31
CA ASP A 10 -13.85 6.53 20.32
C ASP A 10 -14.37 5.40 19.41
N ASN A 11 -15.19 4.51 19.97
CA ASN A 11 -15.69 3.35 19.24
C ASN A 11 -16.56 3.74 18.05
N LYS A 12 -17.44 4.76 18.18
CA LYS A 12 -18.34 5.14 17.09
C LYS A 12 -17.55 5.73 15.91
N LYS A 13 -16.55 6.58 16.19
CA LYS A 13 -15.66 7.13 15.17
C LYS A 13 -14.79 6.05 14.52
N PHE A 14 -14.28 5.10 15.31
CA PHE A 14 -13.53 3.96 14.81
C PHE A 14 -14.36 3.16 13.80
N ASP A 15 -15.59 2.78 14.17
CA ASP A 15 -16.48 2.02 13.29
C ASP A 15 -16.87 2.81 12.03
N ALA A 16 -17.02 4.13 12.14
CA ALA A 16 -17.28 4.98 10.99
C ALA A 16 -16.08 5.02 10.02
N LEU A 17 -14.85 5.08 10.53
CA LEU A 17 -13.64 5.01 9.73
C LEU A 17 -13.50 3.63 9.05
N MET A 18 -13.74 2.53 9.77
CA MET A 18 -13.74 1.18 9.20
C MET A 18 -14.72 1.05 8.04
N LYS A 19 -15.97 1.47 8.24
CA LYS A 19 -17.01 1.48 7.18
C LYS A 19 -16.58 2.32 5.98
N ARG A 20 -15.95 3.47 6.22
CA ARG A 20 -15.48 4.34 5.15
C ARG A 20 -14.33 3.69 4.36
N ILE A 21 -13.36 3.07 5.04
CA ILE A 21 -12.25 2.35 4.39
C ILE A 21 -12.79 1.23 3.50
N ARG A 22 -13.67 0.38 4.04
CA ARG A 22 -14.32 -0.69 3.26
C ARG A 22 -15.07 -0.14 2.05
N LYS A 23 -15.82 0.94 2.23
CA LYS A 23 -16.54 1.58 1.11
C LYS A 23 -15.58 2.06 0.00
N TYR A 24 -14.38 2.53 0.33
CA TYR A 24 -13.41 2.94 -0.69
C TYR A 24 -12.77 1.74 -1.38
N GLU A 25 -12.52 0.64 -0.68
CA GLU A 25 -12.06 -0.61 -1.30
C GLU A 25 -13.13 -1.19 -2.25
N ASP A 26 -14.40 -1.24 -1.82
CA ASP A 26 -15.54 -1.59 -2.70
C ASP A 26 -15.65 -0.66 -3.94
N ILE A 27 -15.13 0.57 -3.87
CA ILE A 27 -15.10 1.51 -4.99
C ILE A 27 -13.89 1.25 -5.89
N THR A 28 -12.71 0.96 -5.32
CA THR A 28 -11.50 0.68 -6.12
C THR A 28 -11.65 -0.60 -6.94
N ASP A 29 -12.25 -1.65 -6.37
CA ASP A 29 -12.58 -2.90 -7.08
C ASP A 29 -13.48 -2.64 -8.30
N LYS A 30 -14.57 -1.87 -8.10
CA LYS A 30 -15.47 -1.50 -9.20
C LYS A 30 -14.77 -0.67 -10.28
N MET A 31 -13.92 0.29 -9.86
CA MET A 31 -13.15 1.10 -10.80
C MET A 31 -12.18 0.26 -11.61
N GLU A 32 -11.51 -0.73 -11.01
CA GLU A 32 -10.64 -1.65 -11.74
C GLU A 32 -11.42 -2.37 -12.86
N VAL A 33 -12.57 -2.97 -12.51
CA VAL A 33 -13.41 -3.70 -13.47
C VAL A 33 -13.92 -2.80 -14.59
N GLU A 34 -14.47 -1.63 -14.25
CA GLU A 34 -15.04 -0.70 -15.24
C GLU A 34 -13.97 -0.15 -16.20
N ILE A 35 -12.78 0.19 -15.69
CA ILE A 35 -11.68 0.68 -16.52
C ILE A 35 -11.10 -0.44 -17.37
N ALA A 36 -10.92 -1.64 -16.82
CA ALA A 36 -10.43 -2.81 -17.55
C ALA A 36 -11.36 -3.16 -18.72
N ASP A 37 -12.68 -3.16 -18.51
CA ASP A 37 -13.67 -3.43 -19.55
C ASP A 37 -13.64 -2.35 -20.65
N TYR A 38 -13.52 -1.07 -20.28
CA TYR A 38 -13.36 0.01 -21.25
C TYR A 38 -12.08 -0.14 -22.09
N LEU A 39 -10.95 -0.47 -21.45
CA LEU A 39 -9.67 -0.69 -22.13
C LEU A 39 -9.73 -1.89 -23.06
N ALA A 40 -10.34 -2.99 -22.63
CA ALA A 40 -10.53 -4.19 -23.44
C ALA A 40 -11.39 -3.91 -24.67
N LYS A 41 -12.50 -3.18 -24.52
CA LYS A 41 -13.36 -2.74 -25.65
C LYS A 41 -12.61 -1.81 -26.60
N SER A 42 -11.83 -0.87 -26.07
CA SER A 42 -11.03 0.04 -26.90
C SER A 42 -9.93 -0.67 -27.68
N ALA A 43 -9.53 -1.87 -27.23
CA ALA A 43 -8.55 -2.72 -27.91
C ALA A 43 -9.16 -3.68 -28.95
N GLN A 44 -10.48 -3.69 -29.13
CA GLN A 44 -11.15 -4.52 -30.14
C GLN A 44 -10.98 -3.91 -31.54
N GLY A 45 -9.94 -4.32 -32.26
CA GLY A 45 -9.65 -3.87 -33.63
C GLY A 45 -8.15 -3.98 -33.96
N GLU A 46 -7.77 -3.52 -35.16
CA GLU A 46 -6.34 -3.34 -35.46
C GLU A 46 -5.78 -2.19 -34.62
N MET A 47 -4.85 -2.51 -33.73
CA MET A 47 -4.07 -1.56 -32.97
C MET A 47 -2.63 -1.56 -33.46
N SER A 48 -1.96 -0.41 -33.36
CA SER A 48 -0.50 -0.39 -33.45
C SER A 48 0.11 -1.07 -32.23
N ASP A 49 1.33 -1.61 -32.38
CA ASP A 49 2.07 -2.21 -31.27
C ASP A 49 2.23 -1.26 -30.08
N ALA A 50 2.50 0.02 -30.37
CA ALA A 50 2.62 1.07 -29.35
C ALA A 50 1.31 1.26 -28.55
N ALA A 51 0.16 1.26 -29.23
CA ALA A 51 -1.13 1.39 -28.57
C ALA A 51 -1.48 0.13 -27.75
N SER A 52 -1.13 -1.06 -28.27
CA SER A 52 -1.30 -2.34 -27.57
C SER A 52 -0.47 -2.41 -26.28
N ILE A 53 0.79 -1.95 -26.31
CA ILE A 53 1.66 -1.83 -25.12
C ILE A 53 1.01 -0.90 -24.09
N LYS A 54 0.54 0.27 -24.53
CA LYS A 54 -0.06 1.26 -23.63
C LYS A 54 -1.31 0.74 -22.92
N VAL A 55 -2.17 -0.01 -23.60
CA VAL A 55 -3.34 -0.66 -22.98
C VAL A 55 -2.92 -1.67 -21.92
N ARG A 56 -1.91 -2.50 -22.19
CA ARG A 56 -1.38 -3.45 -21.19
C ARG A 56 -0.80 -2.73 -19.97
N SER A 57 -0.04 -1.65 -20.17
CA SER A 57 0.46 -0.82 -19.08
C SER A 57 -0.67 -0.26 -18.23
N MET A 58 -1.73 0.27 -18.85
CA MET A 58 -2.89 0.80 -18.13
C MET A 58 -3.62 -0.27 -17.31
N ILE A 59 -3.80 -1.47 -17.85
CA ILE A 59 -4.38 -2.61 -17.12
C ILE A 59 -3.51 -2.98 -15.90
N SER A 60 -2.19 -2.98 -16.07
CA SER A 60 -1.25 -3.25 -14.97
C SER A 60 -1.36 -2.18 -13.87
N ILE A 61 -1.41 -0.90 -14.26
CA ILE A 61 -1.53 0.24 -13.33
C ILE A 61 -2.81 0.15 -12.49
N ILE A 62 -3.98 -0.10 -13.11
CA ILE A 62 -5.24 -0.16 -12.36
C ILE A 62 -5.29 -1.34 -11.39
N ASN A 63 -4.66 -2.47 -11.73
CA ASN A 63 -4.55 -3.62 -10.84
C ASN A 63 -3.68 -3.30 -9.62
N ASP A 64 -2.48 -2.72 -9.81
CA ASP A 64 -1.65 -2.33 -8.66
C ASP A 64 -2.34 -1.25 -7.79
N MET A 65 -3.10 -0.33 -8.39
CA MET A 65 -3.91 0.64 -7.64
C MET A 65 -5.01 -0.01 -6.80
N GLU A 66 -5.70 -1.02 -7.35
CA GLU A 66 -6.68 -1.83 -6.62
C GLU A 66 -5.98 -2.52 -5.44
N ARG A 67 -4.85 -3.20 -5.68
CA ARG A 67 -4.07 -3.88 -4.64
C ARG A 67 -3.68 -2.98 -3.48
N ILE A 68 -3.33 -1.72 -3.75
CA ILE A 68 -3.06 -0.73 -2.68
C ILE A 68 -4.31 -0.51 -1.82
N GLY A 69 -5.49 -0.37 -2.44
CA GLY A 69 -6.78 -0.23 -1.76
C GLY A 69 -7.12 -1.46 -0.91
N ASP A 70 -6.95 -2.63 -1.50
CA ASP A 70 -7.14 -3.96 -0.92
C ASP A 70 -6.29 -4.12 0.36
N ILE A 71 -5.00 -3.80 0.27
CA ILE A 71 -4.08 -3.87 1.42
C ILE A 71 -4.43 -2.82 2.47
N CYS A 72 -4.86 -1.61 2.08
CA CYS A 72 -5.35 -0.62 3.05
C CYS A 72 -6.53 -1.16 3.86
N TYR A 73 -7.46 -1.89 3.22
CA TYR A 73 -8.54 -2.55 3.93
C TYR A 73 -8.02 -3.64 4.87
N GLN A 74 -7.09 -4.50 4.45
CA GLN A 74 -6.47 -5.51 5.32
C GLN A 74 -5.73 -4.92 6.52
N ILE A 75 -5.07 -3.77 6.35
CA ILE A 75 -4.45 -3.02 7.45
C ILE A 75 -5.52 -2.57 8.46
N SER A 76 -6.67 -2.09 7.98
CA SER A 76 -7.78 -1.68 8.85
C SER A 76 -8.29 -2.83 9.72
N ILE A 77 -8.43 -4.03 9.15
CA ILE A 77 -8.79 -5.26 9.87
C ILE A 77 -7.72 -5.64 10.90
N SER A 78 -6.44 -5.46 10.55
CA SER A 78 -5.33 -5.72 11.49
C SER A 78 -5.34 -4.74 12.68
N ILE A 79 -5.72 -3.48 12.46
CA ILE A 79 -5.89 -2.48 13.51
C ILE A 79 -7.10 -2.79 14.39
N GLU A 80 -8.21 -3.25 13.81
CA GLU A 80 -9.38 -3.73 14.57
C GLU A 80 -9.00 -4.91 15.47
N ARG A 81 -8.30 -5.92 14.92
CA ARG A 81 -7.78 -7.06 15.71
C ARG A 81 -6.86 -6.61 16.84
N LYS A 82 -5.99 -5.62 16.62
CA LYS A 82 -5.16 -5.02 17.68
C LYS A 82 -6.02 -4.52 18.83
N LYS A 83 -7.10 -3.79 18.51
CA LYS A 83 -8.05 -3.23 19.48
C LYS A 83 -8.79 -4.32 20.25
N GLU A 84 -9.36 -5.31 19.56
CA GLU A 84 -10.07 -6.45 20.17
C GLU A 84 -9.19 -7.25 21.13
N LYS A 85 -7.94 -7.48 20.75
CA LYS A 85 -6.97 -8.23 21.56
C LYS A 85 -6.28 -7.38 22.63
N LYS A 86 -6.59 -6.08 22.73
CA LYS A 86 -5.90 -5.12 23.63
C LYS A 86 -4.38 -5.22 23.49
N ALA A 87 -3.92 -5.36 22.25
CA ALA A 87 -2.52 -5.53 21.90
C ALA A 87 -1.87 -4.15 21.75
N ASP A 88 -1.58 -3.50 22.86
CA ASP A 88 -0.98 -2.16 22.83
C ASP A 88 0.47 -2.20 22.32
N PHE A 89 0.76 -1.30 21.39
CA PHE A 89 2.10 -1.10 20.89
C PHE A 89 2.85 -0.15 21.80
N THR A 90 4.16 -0.37 21.93
CA THR A 90 5.02 0.62 22.57
C THR A 90 5.06 1.90 21.75
N ASN A 91 5.48 3.01 22.38
CA ASN A 91 5.67 4.27 21.67
C ASN A 91 6.66 4.12 20.50
N GLU A 92 7.72 3.33 20.70
CA GLU A 92 8.71 3.01 19.67
C GLU A 92 8.12 2.25 18.48
N ALA A 93 7.29 1.23 18.74
CA ALA A 93 6.62 0.46 17.70
C ALA A 93 5.60 1.33 16.94
N THR A 94 4.85 2.16 17.66
CA THR A 94 3.90 3.12 17.05
C THR A 94 4.63 4.10 16.15
N LYS A 95 5.74 4.68 16.64
CA LYS A 95 6.57 5.61 15.87
C LYS A 95 7.15 4.96 14.60
N SER A 96 7.59 3.72 14.70
CA SER A 96 8.12 2.97 13.56
C SER A 96 7.07 2.78 12.45
N ILE A 97 5.81 2.51 12.82
CA ILE A 97 4.69 2.43 11.85
C ILE A 97 4.40 3.80 11.25
N GLU A 98 4.40 4.87 12.04
CA GLU A 98 4.20 6.24 11.54
C GLU A 98 5.30 6.66 10.55
N ASP A 99 6.56 6.27 10.82
CA ASP A 99 7.68 6.54 9.93
C ASP A 99 7.51 5.79 8.60
N MET A 100 7.11 4.50 8.63
CA MET A 100 6.79 3.76 7.39
C MET A 100 5.63 4.38 6.62
N LEU A 101 4.56 4.79 7.31
CA LEU A 101 3.42 5.46 6.68
C LEU A 101 3.82 6.78 6.01
N SER A 102 4.79 7.49 6.60
CA SER A 102 5.33 8.72 6.02
C SER A 102 6.12 8.45 4.74
N GLU A 103 6.91 7.38 4.72
CA GLU A 103 7.64 6.96 3.52
C GLU A 103 6.68 6.48 2.42
N ILE A 104 5.63 5.75 2.76
CA ILE A 104 4.57 5.36 1.82
C ILE A 104 3.88 6.59 1.23
N GLN A 105 3.63 7.62 2.04
CA GLN A 105 3.06 8.88 1.54
C GLN A 105 3.99 9.60 0.57
N LEU A 106 5.31 9.56 0.79
CA LEU A 106 6.32 10.08 -0.14
C LEU A 106 6.29 9.29 -1.45
N SER A 107 6.33 7.95 -1.38
CA SER A 107 6.21 7.05 -2.53
C SER A 107 4.94 7.32 -3.36
N LEU A 108 3.78 7.51 -2.71
CA LEU A 108 2.53 7.87 -3.40
C LEU A 108 2.64 9.21 -4.15
N ASN A 109 3.34 10.20 -3.58
CA ASN A 109 3.54 11.47 -4.25
C ASN A 109 4.43 11.32 -5.49
N ILE A 110 5.49 10.51 -5.40
CA ILE A 110 6.38 10.20 -6.55
C ILE A 110 5.58 9.49 -7.65
N MET A 111 4.80 8.46 -7.30
CA MET A 111 3.94 7.74 -8.25
C MET A 111 2.94 8.68 -8.94
N ASN A 112 2.29 9.57 -8.18
CA ASN A 112 1.38 10.55 -8.76
C ASN A 112 2.09 11.53 -9.70
N ASN A 113 3.30 11.98 -9.37
CA ASN A 113 4.09 12.83 -10.27
C ASN A 113 4.43 12.09 -11.56
N ASN A 114 4.83 10.81 -11.48
CA ASN A 114 5.11 9.97 -12.65
C ASN A 114 3.88 9.81 -13.55
N LEU A 115 2.71 9.52 -12.96
CA LEU A 115 1.45 9.36 -13.70
C LEU A 115 0.99 10.64 -14.42
N ASN A 116 1.33 11.82 -13.89
CA ASN A 116 0.96 13.12 -14.45
C ASN A 116 2.03 13.71 -15.39
N SER A 117 3.19 13.06 -15.52
CA SER A 117 4.27 13.50 -16.40
C SER A 117 4.14 12.92 -17.81
N ASP A 118 4.91 13.43 -18.76
CA ASP A 118 5.13 12.72 -20.02
C ASP A 118 5.87 11.41 -19.72
N TYR A 119 5.28 10.27 -20.09
CA TYR A 119 5.80 8.94 -19.77
C TYR A 119 7.21 8.74 -20.33
N ALA A 120 7.55 9.40 -21.45
CA ALA A 120 8.89 9.35 -22.03
C ALA A 120 9.97 10.05 -21.18
N GLN A 121 9.57 10.87 -20.20
CA GLN A 121 10.46 11.63 -19.32
C GLN A 121 10.52 11.05 -17.90
N VAL A 122 9.72 10.02 -17.60
CA VAL A 122 9.69 9.41 -16.27
C VAL A 122 10.98 8.63 -16.02
N SER A 123 11.60 8.90 -14.88
CA SER A 123 12.78 8.19 -14.38
C SER A 123 12.41 7.40 -13.12
N LEU A 124 12.75 6.12 -13.09
CA LEU A 124 12.47 5.25 -11.93
C LEU A 124 13.38 5.51 -10.73
N THR A 125 14.40 6.36 -10.84
CA THR A 125 15.40 6.56 -9.78
C THR A 125 14.77 6.94 -8.44
N GLU A 126 13.85 7.90 -8.41
CA GLU A 126 13.21 8.33 -7.16
C GLU A 126 12.27 7.26 -6.59
N ALA A 127 11.49 6.61 -7.46
CA ALA A 127 10.56 5.54 -7.07
C ALA A 127 11.33 4.34 -6.49
N ASN A 128 12.41 3.90 -7.16
CA ASN A 128 13.26 2.81 -6.72
C ASN A 128 13.96 3.12 -5.39
N ASN A 129 14.45 4.35 -5.21
CA ASN A 129 15.08 4.75 -3.95
C ASN A 129 14.10 4.71 -2.77
N SER A 130 12.85 5.16 -2.97
CA SER A 130 11.83 5.10 -1.92
C SER A 130 11.43 3.65 -1.62
N GLU A 131 11.31 2.80 -2.64
CA GLU A 131 11.02 1.37 -2.46
C GLU A 131 12.13 0.63 -1.70
N ILE A 132 13.39 0.86 -2.05
CA ILE A 132 14.56 0.35 -1.31
C ILE A 132 14.51 0.82 0.16
N ASN A 133 14.13 2.07 0.41
CA ASN A 133 14.02 2.59 1.77
C ASN A 133 12.92 1.88 2.57
N ILE A 134 11.72 1.72 2.00
CA ILE A 134 10.60 0.98 2.62
C ILE A 134 11.03 -0.46 2.96
N ASN A 135 11.72 -1.12 2.03
CA ASN A 135 12.24 -2.48 2.21
C ASN A 135 13.26 -2.58 3.33
N ASN A 136 14.18 -1.63 3.40
CA ASN A 136 15.16 -1.55 4.49
C ASN A 136 14.50 -1.29 5.84
N MET A 137 13.49 -0.41 5.89
CA MET A 137 12.70 -0.16 7.11
C MET A 137 12.02 -1.44 7.58
N ARG A 138 11.29 -2.14 6.71
CA ARG A 138 10.67 -3.44 7.03
C ARG A 138 11.70 -4.42 7.58
N ASN A 139 12.84 -4.60 6.90
CA ASN A 139 13.85 -5.57 7.30
C ASN A 139 14.45 -5.25 8.68
N LYS A 140 14.73 -3.97 8.94
CA LYS A 140 15.23 -3.49 10.23
C LYS A 140 14.21 -3.72 11.35
N LEU A 141 12.96 -3.34 11.12
CA LEU A 141 11.89 -3.50 12.12
C LEU A 141 11.57 -4.98 12.36
N ARG A 142 11.64 -5.81 11.32
CA ARG A 142 11.47 -7.26 11.40
C ARG A 142 12.52 -7.90 12.29
N LYS A 143 13.78 -7.58 12.06
CA LYS A 143 14.91 -8.05 12.88
C LYS A 143 14.77 -7.57 14.34
N SER A 144 14.42 -6.31 14.54
CA SER A 144 14.26 -5.74 15.89
C SER A 144 13.15 -6.42 16.69
N TYR A 145 11.97 -6.67 16.10
CA TYR A 145 10.88 -7.29 16.86
C TYR A 145 11.19 -8.75 17.20
N LEU A 146 11.83 -9.53 16.30
CA LEU A 146 12.18 -10.93 16.58
C LEU A 146 13.08 -11.03 17.82
N GLN A 147 14.08 -10.15 17.91
CA GLN A 147 14.96 -10.06 19.08
C GLN A 147 14.19 -9.70 20.36
N LYS A 148 13.19 -8.81 20.29
CA LYS A 148 12.36 -8.44 21.45
C LYS A 148 11.48 -9.60 21.91
N ILE A 149 10.95 -10.42 20.98
CA ILE A 149 10.20 -11.64 21.31
C ILE A 149 11.11 -12.65 22.00
N GLU A 150 12.31 -12.90 21.45
CA GLU A 150 13.29 -13.84 22.02
C GLU A 150 13.71 -13.47 23.44
N LYS A 151 13.80 -12.18 23.75
CA LYS A 151 14.12 -11.65 25.09
C LYS A 151 12.92 -11.59 26.05
N GLY A 152 11.71 -11.90 25.59
CA GLY A 152 10.48 -11.77 26.39
C GLY A 152 10.03 -10.32 26.63
N GLU A 153 10.59 -9.36 25.89
CA GLU A 153 10.29 -7.92 25.99
C GLU A 153 9.00 -7.54 25.24
N MET A 154 8.45 -8.47 24.43
CA MET A 154 7.21 -8.28 23.68
C MET A 154 6.35 -9.54 23.71
N LYS A 155 5.04 -9.37 23.97
CA LYS A 155 4.07 -10.47 23.84
C LYS A 155 4.00 -10.95 22.39
N ILE A 156 4.09 -12.26 22.18
CA ILE A 156 4.06 -12.90 20.84
C ILE A 156 2.88 -12.41 20.00
N GLN A 157 1.68 -12.37 20.59
CA GLN A 157 0.47 -11.94 19.90
C GLN A 157 0.55 -10.49 19.40
N THR A 158 1.06 -9.57 20.22
CA THR A 158 1.29 -8.17 19.83
C THR A 158 2.34 -8.08 18.71
N GLY A 159 3.42 -8.86 18.82
CA GLY A 159 4.47 -8.92 17.81
C GLY A 159 4.00 -9.44 16.46
N MET A 160 3.10 -10.43 16.44
CA MET A 160 2.49 -10.94 15.20
C MET A 160 1.65 -9.88 14.49
N ILE A 161 0.79 -9.16 15.22
CA ILE A 161 -0.01 -8.07 14.64
C ILE A 161 0.88 -6.95 14.11
N TYR A 162 1.91 -6.57 14.87
CA TYR A 162 2.90 -5.59 14.47
C TYR A 162 3.63 -5.97 13.18
N ASN A 163 4.13 -7.22 13.10
CA ASN A 163 4.81 -7.73 11.91
C ASN A 163 3.89 -7.76 10.69
N ASN A 164 2.63 -8.14 10.86
CA ASN A 164 1.66 -8.14 9.77
C ASN A 164 1.44 -6.72 9.23
N LEU A 165 1.33 -5.72 10.11
CA LEU A 165 1.19 -4.32 9.69
C LEU A 165 2.41 -3.82 8.90
N ILE A 166 3.63 -4.10 9.38
CA ILE A 166 4.86 -3.73 8.66
C ILE A 166 4.89 -4.38 7.28
N HIS A 167 4.56 -5.67 7.20
CA HIS A 167 4.55 -6.39 5.94
C HIS A 167 3.51 -5.81 4.97
N SER A 168 2.29 -5.52 5.44
CA SER A 168 1.28 -4.88 4.60
C SER A 168 1.70 -3.49 4.13
N LEU A 169 2.36 -2.69 4.98
CA LEU A 169 2.86 -1.38 4.56
C LEU A 169 3.94 -1.49 3.48
N GLU A 170 4.86 -2.44 3.60
CA GLU A 170 5.83 -2.66 2.53
C GLU A 170 5.17 -3.17 1.24
N LYS A 171 4.18 -4.06 1.33
CA LYS A 171 3.43 -4.49 0.14
C LYS A 171 2.75 -3.33 -0.58
N ILE A 172 2.29 -2.31 0.14
CA ILE A 172 1.82 -1.07 -0.48
C ILE A 172 2.96 -0.39 -1.25
N GLY A 173 4.17 -0.33 -0.69
CA GLY A 173 5.38 0.18 -1.37
C GLY A 173 5.64 -0.53 -2.70
N ASP A 174 5.67 -1.87 -2.68
CA ASP A 174 5.86 -2.70 -3.88
C ASP A 174 4.87 -2.30 -4.99
N HIS A 175 3.57 -2.22 -4.68
CA HIS A 175 2.55 -1.89 -5.67
C HIS A 175 2.66 -0.44 -6.16
N ILE A 176 3.06 0.50 -5.29
CA ILE A 176 3.33 1.89 -5.70
C ILE A 176 4.49 1.95 -6.71
N PHE A 177 5.55 1.18 -6.45
CA PHE A 177 6.69 1.09 -7.36
C PHE A 177 6.30 0.45 -8.70
N ASN A 178 5.55 -0.65 -8.67
CA ASN A 178 5.06 -1.34 -9.86
C ASN A 178 4.23 -0.43 -10.79
N VAL A 179 3.45 0.50 -10.24
CA VAL A 179 2.73 1.51 -11.04
C VAL A 179 3.72 2.37 -11.83
N SER A 180 4.84 2.78 -11.21
CA SER A 180 5.88 3.55 -11.89
C SER A 180 6.61 2.72 -12.96
N GLU A 181 6.90 1.44 -12.70
CA GLU A 181 7.49 0.53 -13.70
C GLU A 181 6.57 0.33 -14.91
N ALA A 182 5.27 0.17 -14.68
CA ALA A 182 4.29 -0.01 -15.74
C ALA A 182 4.20 1.22 -16.68
N ILE A 183 4.51 2.43 -16.19
CA ILE A 183 4.55 3.66 -16.98
C ILE A 183 5.68 3.63 -18.02
N VAL A 184 6.88 3.17 -17.62
CA VAL A 184 8.06 3.12 -18.49
C VAL A 184 8.13 1.84 -19.34
N GLY A 185 7.31 0.83 -19.02
CA GLY A 185 7.23 -0.42 -19.76
C GLY A 185 8.24 -1.49 -19.31
N ASP A 186 8.79 -1.36 -18.11
CA ASP A 186 9.84 -2.25 -17.55
C ASP A 186 9.27 -3.44 -16.75
N LYS A 187 7.98 -3.75 -16.89
CA LYS A 187 7.28 -4.78 -16.12
C LYS A 187 7.05 -6.08 -16.90
#